data_AF-A0A519TM44-F1
#
_entry.id   AF-A0A519TM44-F1
#
_cell.length_a   1.000
_cell.length_b   1.000
_cell.length_c   1.000
_cell.angle_alpha   90.00
_cell.angle_beta   90.00
_cell.angle_gamma   90.00
#
_symmetry.space_group_name_H-M   'P 1'
#
loop_
_entity.id
_entity.type
_entity.pdbx_description
1 polymer ?
#
loop_
_entity_poly.entity_id
_entity_poly.type
_entity_poly.pdbx_seq_one_letter_code
_entity_poly.pdbx_strand_id
1 'polypeptide(L)'
;MSGYKEPIIINIIILGCLFLPYYKKVIVWGSIPIAYILLYFLPTYNTVVRQSWSGDVSAEEARTEAFETLLGNENQEVIEETNWTFLTNRLSEMDMFTKFVKYVPAHRDYYGSEILTDSFEALIPRIFWRNKPNMEEVSMARVYEAGVVSRYSNVSAKTRPIVDAYLSWGIPGVFFTMLLYGIIMQSMCNLGEELFGSYELGCVIVFNSLFQQMWRGNNFEFMINNFFYSALIMIA
;
A
#
# COMPACT_ATOMS: atom_id res chain seq x y z
N MET A 1 -2.62 12.23 1.73
CA MET A 1 -1.38 11.49 2.07
C MET A 1 -1.68 10.37 3.08
N SER A 2 -2.25 9.23 2.67
CA SER A 2 -2.48 8.10 3.60
C SER A 2 -1.26 7.21 3.82
N GLY A 3 -0.23 7.36 2.97
CA GLY A 3 0.93 6.46 2.89
C GLY A 3 2.19 6.98 3.59
N TYR A 4 2.14 8.00 4.46
CA TYR A 4 3.35 8.50 5.13
C TYR A 4 3.85 7.55 6.24
N LYS A 5 2.93 6.85 6.90
CA LYS A 5 3.21 5.92 8.01
C LYS A 5 3.93 4.64 7.58
N GLU A 6 3.59 4.11 6.41
CA GLU A 6 4.06 2.79 5.94
C GLU A 6 5.55 2.79 5.56
N PRO A 7 6.08 3.78 4.82
CA PRO A 7 7.52 3.87 4.53
C PRO A 7 8.38 3.96 5.77
N ILE A 8 7.93 4.68 6.81
CA ILE A 8 8.65 4.81 8.08
C ILE A 8 8.73 3.43 8.77
N ILE A 9 7.62 2.72 8.86
CA ILE A 9 7.58 1.37 9.45
C ILE A 9 8.47 0.42 8.66
N ILE A 10 8.38 0.42 7.33
CA ILE A 10 9.18 -0.45 6.47
C ILE A 10 10.67 -0.16 6.61
N ASN A 11 11.09 1.11 6.63
CA ASN A 11 12.49 1.47 6.81
C ASN A 11 13.03 1.01 8.17
N ILE A 12 12.22 1.10 9.24
CA ILE A 12 12.63 0.61 10.57
C ILE A 12 12.72 -0.92 10.58
N ILE A 13 11.81 -1.63 9.90
CA ILE A 13 11.89 -3.09 9.73
C ILE A 13 13.15 -3.47 8.97
N ILE A 14 13.43 -2.81 7.84
CA ILE A 14 14.64 -3.02 7.03
C ILE A 14 15.90 -2.82 7.88
N LEU A 15 15.96 -1.73 8.65
CA LEU A 15 17.06 -1.43 9.54
C LEU A 15 17.21 -2.50 10.64
N GLY A 16 16.10 -2.96 11.19
CA GLY A 16 16.06 -4.10 12.12
C GLY A 16 16.62 -5.38 11.49
N CYS A 17 16.22 -5.72 10.26
CA CYS A 17 16.72 -6.86 9.52
C CYS A 17 18.22 -6.76 9.23
N LEU A 18 18.72 -5.57 8.87
CA LEU A 18 20.13 -5.34 8.58
C LEU A 18 21.01 -5.47 9.84
N PHE A 19 20.54 -5.00 10.99
CA PHE A 19 21.27 -5.12 12.25
C PHE A 19 21.05 -6.45 13.00
N LEU A 20 20.07 -7.26 12.58
CA LEU A 20 19.77 -8.57 13.16
C LEU A 20 20.98 -9.51 13.26
N PRO A 21 21.83 -9.68 12.21
CA PRO A 21 23.01 -10.55 12.31
C PRO A 21 24.03 -10.08 13.35
N TYR A 22 24.13 -8.76 13.59
CA TYR A 22 25.11 -8.18 14.51
C TYR A 22 24.61 -8.11 15.96
N TYR A 23 23.33 -7.80 16.17
CA TYR A 23 22.77 -7.50 17.49
C TYR A 23 21.47 -8.25 17.80
N LYS A 24 21.42 -9.55 17.49
CA LYS A 24 20.23 -10.41 17.59
C LYS A 24 19.37 -10.20 18.85
N LYS A 25 19.98 -10.17 20.04
CA LYS A 25 19.23 -10.01 21.31
C LYS A 25 18.63 -8.60 21.43
N VAL A 26 19.40 -7.56 21.08
CA VAL A 26 18.95 -6.16 21.19
C VAL A 26 17.84 -5.88 20.19
N ILE A 27 17.97 -6.37 18.95
CA ILE A 27 16.94 -6.18 17.92
C ILE A 27 15.65 -6.92 18.28
N VAL A 28 15.72 -8.18 18.70
CA VAL A 28 14.50 -8.94 19.05
C VAL A 28 13.79 -8.29 20.23
N TRP A 29 14.49 -7.99 21.33
CA TRP A 29 13.87 -7.38 22.51
C TRP A 29 13.49 -5.92 22.31
N GLY A 30 14.22 -5.17 21.49
CA GLY A 30 13.93 -3.78 21.16
C GLY A 30 12.83 -3.60 20.12
N SER A 31 12.63 -4.56 19.22
CA SER A 31 11.62 -4.47 18.15
C SER A 31 10.20 -4.36 18.69
N ILE A 32 9.87 -5.05 19.79
CA ILE A 32 8.54 -5.01 20.40
C ILE A 32 8.20 -3.61 20.94
N PRO A 33 8.99 -2.99 21.83
CA PRO A 33 8.71 -1.63 22.31
C PRO A 33 8.78 -0.60 21.18
N ILE A 34 9.71 -0.73 20.22
CA ILE A 34 9.78 0.17 19.07
C ILE A 34 8.51 0.06 18.21
N ALA A 35 8.06 -1.15 17.90
CA ALA A 35 6.83 -1.37 17.14
C ALA A 35 5.60 -0.82 17.87
N TYR A 36 5.53 -1.00 19.19
CA TYR A 36 4.46 -0.42 20.01
C TYR A 36 4.45 1.11 19.92
N ILE A 37 5.60 1.76 20.10
CA ILE A 37 5.73 3.22 19.99
C ILE A 37 5.31 3.70 18.60
N LEU A 38 5.76 3.03 17.53
CA LEU A 38 5.42 3.41 16.16
C LEU A 38 3.93 3.26 15.87
N LEU A 39 3.32 2.15 16.29
CA LEU A 39 1.89 1.89 16.08
C LEU A 39 1.01 2.82 16.92
N TYR A 40 1.51 3.30 18.06
CA TYR A 40 0.80 4.27 18.90
C TYR A 40 0.95 5.71 18.38
N PHE A 41 2.16 6.10 17.98
CA PHE A 41 2.51 7.49 17.68
C PHE A 41 2.18 7.89 16.23
N LEU A 42 2.48 7.03 15.25
CA LEU A 42 2.34 7.37 13.83
C LEU A 42 0.89 7.66 13.39
N PRO A 43 -0.14 6.90 13.82
CA PRO A 43 -1.50 7.14 13.36
C PRO A 43 -2.03 8.51 13.81
N THR A 44 -1.82 8.86 15.08
CA THR A 44 -2.23 10.15 15.64
C THR A 44 -1.47 11.30 15.01
N TYR A 45 -0.13 11.22 14.94
CA TYR A 45 0.70 12.26 14.33
C TYR A 45 0.26 12.55 12.88
N ASN A 46 0.07 11.50 12.09
CA ASN A 46 -0.35 11.64 10.69
C ASN A 46 -1.78 12.16 10.54
N THR A 47 -2.66 11.90 11.51
CA THR A 47 -4.05 12.38 11.49
C THR A 47 -4.10 13.88 11.78
N VAL A 48 -3.41 14.34 12.81
CA VAL A 48 -3.33 15.77 13.18
C VAL A 48 -2.71 16.57 12.04
N VAL A 49 -1.53 16.17 11.55
CA VAL A 49 -0.86 16.86 10.43
C VAL A 49 -1.75 16.91 9.18
N ARG A 50 -2.54 15.86 8.92
CA ARG A 50 -3.47 15.84 7.79
C ARG A 50 -4.66 16.78 7.98
N GLN A 51 -5.18 16.90 9.20
CA GLN A 51 -6.28 17.83 9.51
C GLN A 51 -5.80 19.28 9.37
N SER A 52 -4.63 19.61 9.91
CA SER A 52 -4.04 20.94 9.81
C SER A 52 -3.66 21.31 8.37
N TRP A 53 -3.36 20.34 7.50
CA TRP A 53 -3.12 20.57 6.05
C TRP A 53 -4.36 21.09 5.30
N SER A 54 -5.57 20.83 5.80
CA SER A 54 -6.80 21.38 5.22
C SER A 54 -7.12 22.79 5.72
N GLY A 55 -6.34 23.32 6.67
CA GLY A 55 -6.42 24.68 7.17
C GLY A 55 -5.25 25.55 6.70
N ASP A 56 -5.34 26.86 6.96
CA ASP A 56 -4.30 27.88 6.69
C ASP A 56 -3.09 27.78 7.66
N VAL A 57 -2.87 26.60 8.24
CA VAL A 57 -1.89 26.38 9.31
C VAL A 57 -0.55 26.02 8.70
N SER A 58 0.53 26.63 9.19
CA SER A 58 1.87 26.33 8.69
C SER A 58 2.31 24.90 9.09
N ALA A 59 3.20 24.29 8.30
CA ALA A 59 3.71 22.93 8.57
C ALA A 59 4.42 22.82 9.94
N GLU A 60 4.96 23.92 10.44
CA GLU A 60 5.64 24.00 11.73
C GLU A 60 4.65 24.01 12.91
N GLU A 61 3.54 24.75 12.77
CA GLU A 61 2.45 24.77 13.75
C GLU A 61 1.74 23.41 13.82
N ALA A 62 1.44 22.79 12.67
CA ALA A 62 0.81 21.47 12.59
C ALA A 62 1.67 20.38 13.27
N ARG A 63 3.00 20.49 13.20
CA ARG A 63 3.92 19.58 13.88
C ARG A 63 3.88 19.78 15.39
N THR A 64 3.92 21.02 15.85
CA THR A 64 3.87 21.35 17.28
C THR A 64 2.55 20.90 17.90
N GLU A 65 1.43 21.17 17.22
CA GLU A 65 0.09 20.71 17.60
C GLU A 65 0.02 19.18 17.71
N ALA A 66 0.61 18.44 16.76
CA ALA A 66 0.67 16.99 16.81
C ALA A 66 1.47 16.47 18.01
N PHE A 67 2.60 17.13 18.37
CA PHE A 67 3.40 16.76 19.54
C PHE A 67 2.69 17.06 20.86
N GLU A 68 2.05 18.23 20.98
CA GLU A 68 1.26 18.60 22.15
C GLU A 68 0.07 17.64 22.35
N THR A 69 -0.60 17.26 21.25
CA THR A 69 -1.69 16.29 21.28
C THR A 69 -1.22 14.91 21.77
N LEU A 70 0.01 14.51 21.42
CA LEU A 70 0.58 13.21 21.80
C LEU A 70 1.16 13.17 23.21
N LEU A 71 1.61 14.30 23.75
CA LEU A 71 2.22 14.41 25.09
C LEU A 71 1.25 14.92 26.16
N GLY A 72 0.13 15.50 25.76
CA GLY A 72 -0.92 15.98 26.66
C GLY A 72 -1.81 14.84 27.17
N ASN A 73 -1.93 14.72 28.49
CA ASN A 73 -2.77 13.70 29.15
C ASN A 73 -4.27 13.82 28.84
N GLU A 74 -4.74 14.96 28.31
CA GLU A 74 -6.17 15.21 28.03
C GLU A 74 -6.67 14.54 26.74
N ASN A 75 -5.78 14.03 25.88
CA ASN A 75 -6.14 13.53 24.54
C ASN A 75 -6.07 12.02 24.38
N GLN A 76 -6.02 11.28 25.50
CA GLN A 76 -5.85 9.82 25.45
C GLN A 76 -7.00 9.11 24.72
N GLU A 77 -8.25 9.57 24.87
CA GLU A 77 -9.40 9.03 24.12
C GLU A 77 -9.27 9.24 22.60
N VAL A 78 -8.78 10.40 22.16
CA VAL A 78 -8.56 10.71 20.73
C VAL A 78 -7.49 9.80 20.13
N ILE A 79 -6.43 9.52 20.89
CA ILE A 79 -5.35 8.61 20.48
C ILE A 79 -5.87 7.17 20.40
N GLU A 80 -6.64 6.72 21.39
CA GLU A 80 -7.23 5.39 21.41
C GLU A 80 -8.22 5.19 20.25
N GLU A 81 -9.10 6.15 19.98
CA GLU A 81 -10.05 6.10 18.86
C GLU A 81 -9.33 6.09 17.50
N THR A 82 -8.31 6.93 17.34
CA THR A 82 -7.53 6.99 16.09
C THR A 82 -6.79 5.68 15.83
N ASN A 83 -6.15 5.12 16.86
CA ASN A 83 -5.45 3.84 16.77
C ASN A 83 -6.42 2.68 16.54
N TRP A 84 -7.57 2.68 17.21
CA TRP A 84 -8.62 1.70 16.98
C TRP A 84 -9.16 1.77 15.55
N THR A 85 -9.42 2.98 15.04
CA THR A 85 -9.84 3.20 13.65
C THR A 85 -8.78 2.74 12.66
N PHE A 86 -7.50 2.98 12.94
CA PHE A 86 -6.41 2.46 12.12
C PHE A 86 -6.37 0.93 12.06
N LEU A 87 -6.53 0.25 13.20
CA LEU A 87 -6.54 -1.21 13.27
C LEU A 87 -7.78 -1.81 12.61
N THR A 88 -8.96 -1.22 12.84
CA THR A 88 -10.23 -1.69 12.28
C THR A 88 -10.39 -1.36 10.80
N ASN A 89 -9.76 -0.31 10.28
CA ASN A 89 -9.75 -0.02 8.84
C ASN A 89 -9.13 -1.16 8.02
N ARG A 90 -8.20 -1.95 8.57
CA ARG A 90 -7.75 -3.18 7.87
C ARG A 90 -8.85 -4.24 7.77
N LEU A 91 -9.69 -4.36 8.80
CA LEU A 91 -10.89 -5.19 8.73
C LEU A 91 -11.90 -4.63 7.72
N SER A 92 -11.94 -3.31 7.52
CA SER A 92 -12.78 -2.68 6.47
C SER A 92 -12.37 -3.08 5.04
N GLU A 93 -11.10 -3.40 4.80
CA GLU A 93 -10.66 -3.94 3.49
C GLU A 93 -11.23 -5.34 3.26
N MET A 94 -11.42 -6.14 4.32
CA MET A 94 -12.10 -7.44 4.23
C MET A 94 -13.60 -7.29 3.99
N ASP A 95 -14.26 -6.28 4.57
CA ASP A 95 -15.65 -5.93 4.27
C ASP A 95 -15.83 -5.55 2.79
N MET A 96 -14.91 -4.71 2.27
CA MET A 96 -14.87 -4.35 0.85
C MET A 96 -14.75 -5.59 -0.05
N PHE A 97 -13.85 -6.52 0.27
CA PHE A 97 -13.74 -7.76 -0.49
C PHE A 97 -15.03 -8.60 -0.43
N THR A 98 -15.66 -8.67 0.73
CA THR A 98 -16.93 -9.41 0.90
C THR A 98 -18.05 -8.81 0.05
N LYS A 99 -18.11 -7.49 -0.10
CA LYS A 99 -19.06 -6.82 -1.01
C LYS A 99 -18.81 -7.20 -2.47
N PHE A 100 -17.54 -7.24 -2.90
CA PHE A 100 -17.18 -7.69 -4.25
C PHE A 100 -17.57 -9.15 -4.50
N VAL A 101 -17.31 -10.05 -3.54
CA VAL A 101 -17.68 -11.48 -3.63
C VAL A 101 -19.21 -11.69 -3.65
N LYS A 102 -19.98 -10.83 -2.97
CA LYS A 102 -21.44 -10.86 -3.03
C LYS A 102 -21.98 -10.30 -4.34
N TYR A 103 -21.29 -9.32 -4.93
CA TYR A 103 -21.70 -8.66 -6.16
C TYR A 103 -21.34 -9.48 -7.40
N VAL A 104 -20.11 -9.99 -7.51
CA VAL A 104 -19.62 -10.85 -8.59
C VAL A 104 -19.53 -12.29 -8.09
N PRO A 105 -20.20 -13.27 -8.72
CA PRO A 105 -20.81 -13.21 -10.06
C PRO A 105 -22.32 -12.88 -10.09
N ALA A 106 -22.96 -12.58 -8.95
CA ALA A 106 -24.42 -12.51 -8.87
C ALA A 106 -25.09 -11.40 -9.70
N HIS A 107 -24.43 -10.24 -9.85
CA HIS A 107 -24.96 -9.05 -10.54
C HIS A 107 -24.15 -8.66 -11.78
N ARG A 108 -22.92 -9.16 -11.90
CA ARG A 108 -22.02 -8.95 -13.04
C ARG A 108 -21.14 -10.19 -13.18
N ASP A 109 -20.91 -10.60 -14.43
CA ASP A 109 -19.94 -11.63 -14.74
C ASP A 109 -18.51 -11.21 -14.35
N TYR A 110 -17.61 -12.18 -14.25
CA TYR A 110 -16.20 -11.90 -14.01
C TYR A 110 -15.62 -11.00 -15.11
N TYR A 111 -14.74 -10.07 -14.72
CA TYR A 111 -14.12 -9.09 -15.61
C TYR A 111 -13.12 -9.70 -16.60
N GLY A 112 -12.73 -10.97 -16.40
CA GLY A 112 -11.77 -11.65 -17.27
C GLY A 112 -10.47 -10.85 -17.44
N SER A 113 -10.11 -10.54 -18.68
CA SER A 113 -8.89 -9.80 -19.04
C SER A 113 -9.05 -8.28 -19.07
N GLU A 114 -10.23 -7.72 -18.75
CA GLU A 114 -10.47 -6.26 -18.79
C GLU A 114 -9.47 -5.52 -17.89
N ILE A 115 -9.39 -5.91 -16.62
CA ILE A 115 -8.50 -5.30 -15.62
C ILE A 115 -7.02 -5.36 -16.06
N LEU A 116 -6.60 -6.50 -16.65
CA LEU A 116 -5.24 -6.62 -17.18
C LEU A 116 -5.00 -5.70 -18.38
N THR A 117 -5.99 -5.56 -19.26
CA THR A 117 -5.89 -4.70 -20.44
C THR A 117 -5.71 -3.24 -20.01
N ASP A 118 -6.54 -2.78 -19.07
CA ASP A 118 -6.41 -1.44 -18.46
C ASP A 118 -5.02 -1.25 -17.83
N SER A 119 -4.46 -2.30 -17.24
CA SER A 119 -3.14 -2.27 -16.63
C SER A 119 -2.01 -2.13 -17.64
N PHE A 120 -2.12 -2.76 -18.81
CA PHE A 120 -1.15 -2.57 -19.90
C PHE A 120 -1.29 -1.21 -20.56
N GLU A 121 -2.51 -0.70 -20.72
CA GLU A 121 -2.73 0.69 -21.15
C GLU A 121 -2.11 1.68 -20.17
N ALA A 122 -2.11 1.36 -18.87
CA ALA A 122 -1.47 2.15 -17.82
C ALA A 122 0.05 2.29 -18.03
N LEU A 123 0.73 1.42 -18.77
CA LEU A 123 2.17 1.49 -19.04
C LEU A 123 2.57 2.60 -20.02
N ILE A 124 1.67 3.04 -20.90
CA ILE A 124 2.03 4.02 -21.93
C ILE A 124 2.14 5.42 -21.30
N PRO A 125 3.30 6.10 -21.36
CA PRO A 125 3.43 7.46 -20.87
C PRO A 125 2.46 8.42 -21.58
N ARG A 126 1.90 9.39 -20.84
CA ARG A 126 0.99 10.41 -21.41
C ARG A 126 1.62 11.27 -22.50
N ILE A 127 2.95 11.31 -22.57
CA ILE A 127 3.70 11.98 -23.64
C ILE A 127 3.35 11.36 -25.01
N PHE A 128 3.23 10.02 -25.06
CA PHE A 128 2.90 9.28 -26.27
C PHE A 128 1.38 9.15 -26.48
N TRP A 129 0.58 9.16 -25.41
CA TRP A 129 -0.88 9.11 -25.49
C TRP A 129 -1.54 10.18 -24.61
N ARG A 130 -1.85 11.34 -25.23
CA ARG A 130 -2.40 12.51 -24.52
C ARG A 130 -3.82 12.28 -23.98
N ASN A 131 -4.67 11.58 -24.73
CA ASN A 131 -6.07 11.31 -24.39
C ASN A 131 -6.25 10.00 -23.60
N LYS A 132 -5.20 9.52 -22.94
CA LYS A 132 -5.24 8.27 -22.16
C LYS A 132 -6.27 8.35 -21.02
N PRO A 133 -7.10 7.31 -20.83
CA PRO A 133 -8.03 7.24 -19.71
C PRO A 133 -7.36 7.44 -18.35
N ASN A 134 -8.08 8.07 -17.42
CA ASN A 134 -7.60 8.22 -16.05
C ASN A 134 -7.79 6.90 -15.29
N MET A 135 -6.68 6.20 -14.99
CA MET A 135 -6.71 4.91 -14.30
C MET A 135 -7.32 4.98 -12.89
N GLU A 136 -7.29 6.15 -12.26
CA GLU A 136 -8.01 6.39 -11.01
C GLU A 136 -9.53 6.27 -11.20
N GLU A 137 -10.05 6.89 -12.28
CA GLU A 137 -11.48 6.86 -12.60
C GLU A 137 -11.94 5.47 -13.03
N VAL A 138 -11.14 4.77 -13.84
CA VAL A 138 -11.41 3.39 -14.28
C VAL A 138 -11.47 2.44 -13.07
N SER A 139 -10.50 2.52 -12.17
CA SER A 139 -10.47 1.70 -10.94
C SER A 139 -11.65 2.01 -10.02
N MET A 140 -11.96 3.30 -9.80
CA MET A 140 -13.05 3.72 -8.93
C MET A 140 -14.43 3.39 -9.51
N ALA A 141 -14.59 3.33 -10.83
CA ALA A 141 -15.86 2.91 -11.45
C ALA A 141 -16.29 1.52 -10.96
N ARG A 142 -15.36 0.56 -10.87
CA ARG A 142 -15.63 -0.79 -10.34
C ARG A 142 -16.14 -0.77 -8.89
N VAL A 143 -15.54 0.09 -8.08
CA VAL A 143 -15.85 0.24 -6.66
C VAL A 143 -17.25 0.84 -6.47
N TYR A 144 -17.61 1.80 -7.32
CA TYR A 144 -18.94 2.40 -7.34
C TYR A 144 -20.00 1.43 -7.85
N GLU A 145 -19.71 0.65 -8.89
CA GLU A 145 -20.64 -0.34 -9.44
C GLU A 145 -20.95 -1.47 -8.44
N ALA A 146 -19.94 -1.95 -7.72
CA ALA A 146 -20.13 -2.96 -6.68
C ALA A 146 -20.75 -2.41 -5.38
N GLY A 147 -21.10 -1.12 -5.33
CA GLY A 147 -21.72 -0.49 -4.16
C GLY A 147 -20.83 -0.44 -2.92
N VAL A 148 -19.51 -0.57 -3.09
CA VAL A 148 -18.55 -0.52 -1.98
C VAL A 148 -18.47 0.89 -1.39
N VAL A 149 -18.54 1.90 -2.25
CA VAL A 149 -18.51 3.32 -1.90
C VAL A 149 -19.57 4.07 -2.72
N SER A 150 -20.19 5.09 -2.13
CA SER A 150 -21.07 6.00 -2.87
C SER A 150 -20.26 6.97 -3.73
N ARG A 151 -20.74 7.28 -4.94
CA ARG A 151 -20.12 8.27 -5.85
C ARG A 151 -19.96 9.67 -5.22
N TYR A 152 -20.73 9.97 -4.19
CA TYR A 152 -20.69 11.24 -3.45
C TYR A 152 -19.70 11.24 -2.29
N SER A 153 -19.00 10.14 -2.03
CA SER A 153 -18.01 10.04 -0.95
C SER A 153 -16.63 10.46 -1.46
N ASN A 154 -15.94 11.33 -0.71
CA ASN A 154 -14.57 11.80 -0.99
C ASN A 154 -13.48 10.76 -0.65
N VAL A 155 -13.78 9.47 -0.80
CA VAL A 155 -12.83 8.39 -0.48
C VAL A 155 -12.33 7.71 -1.74
N SER A 156 -11.00 7.61 -1.87
CA SER A 156 -10.32 6.79 -2.87
C SER A 156 -10.16 5.37 -2.31
N ALA A 157 -11.15 4.52 -2.55
CA ALA A 157 -11.10 3.11 -2.20
C ALA A 157 -10.58 2.32 -3.41
N LYS A 158 -9.32 1.90 -3.37
CA LYS A 158 -8.71 1.10 -4.45
C LYS A 158 -8.82 -0.38 -4.13
N THR A 159 -9.05 -1.20 -5.15
CA THR A 159 -8.98 -2.65 -5.02
C THR A 159 -7.54 -3.10 -4.74
N ARG A 160 -7.41 -4.29 -4.15
CA ARG A 160 -6.12 -4.94 -3.87
C ARG A 160 -5.88 -6.07 -4.88
N PRO A 161 -4.64 -6.55 -5.06
CA PRO A 161 -4.33 -7.60 -6.04
C PRO A 161 -5.18 -8.86 -5.89
N ILE A 162 -5.52 -9.24 -4.64
CA ILE A 162 -6.39 -10.39 -4.35
C ILE A 162 -7.81 -10.15 -4.86
N VAL A 163 -8.32 -8.94 -4.68
CA VAL A 163 -9.67 -8.55 -5.13
C VAL A 163 -9.71 -8.53 -6.65
N ASP A 164 -8.72 -7.92 -7.31
CA ASP A 164 -8.65 -7.87 -8.78
C ASP A 164 -8.53 -9.28 -9.38
N ALA A 165 -7.72 -10.15 -8.79
CA ALA A 165 -7.59 -11.54 -9.23
C ALA A 165 -8.92 -12.31 -9.11
N TYR A 166 -9.65 -12.08 -8.02
CA TYR A 166 -10.98 -12.66 -7.82
C TYR A 166 -11.99 -12.09 -8.82
N LEU A 167 -12.01 -10.78 -9.04
CA LEU A 167 -12.92 -10.14 -9.99
C LEU A 167 -12.66 -10.60 -11.43
N SER A 168 -11.42 -10.92 -11.78
CA SER A 168 -11.04 -11.41 -13.11
C SER A 168 -11.37 -12.89 -13.35
N TRP A 169 -11.03 -13.81 -12.42
CA TRP A 169 -11.21 -15.26 -12.65
C TRP A 169 -11.68 -16.06 -11.42
N GLY A 170 -12.26 -15.39 -10.42
CA GLY A 170 -12.74 -16.02 -9.19
C GLY A 170 -11.63 -16.62 -8.33
N ILE A 171 -12.00 -17.63 -7.53
CA ILE A 171 -11.09 -18.28 -6.57
C ILE A 171 -9.82 -18.86 -7.24
N PRO A 172 -9.92 -19.59 -8.37
CA PRO A 172 -8.73 -20.06 -9.08
C PRO A 172 -7.83 -18.91 -9.54
N GLY A 173 -8.42 -17.80 -9.99
CA GLY A 173 -7.72 -16.57 -10.36
C GLY A 173 -6.82 -16.04 -9.24
N VAL A 174 -7.34 -15.99 -8.01
CA VAL A 174 -6.57 -15.57 -6.83
C VAL A 174 -5.35 -16.46 -6.63
N PHE A 175 -5.54 -17.78 -6.66
CA PHE A 175 -4.45 -18.72 -6.44
C PHE A 175 -3.32 -18.56 -7.48
N PHE A 176 -3.67 -18.59 -8.76
CA PHE A 176 -2.67 -18.48 -9.84
C PHE A 176 -2.00 -17.10 -9.86
N THR A 177 -2.76 -16.03 -9.63
CA THR A 177 -2.20 -14.68 -9.58
C THR A 177 -1.22 -14.56 -8.42
N MET A 178 -1.57 -15.01 -7.22
CA MET A 178 -0.68 -14.91 -6.06
C MET A 178 0.57 -15.80 -6.20
N LEU A 179 0.44 -16.95 -6.86
CA LEU A 179 1.59 -17.80 -7.18
C LEU A 179 2.54 -17.11 -8.16
N LEU A 180 2.01 -16.60 -9.29
CA LEU A 180 2.79 -15.85 -10.28
C LEU A 180 3.42 -14.61 -9.65
N TYR A 181 2.67 -13.90 -8.82
CA TYR A 181 3.14 -12.77 -8.06
C TYR A 181 4.36 -13.12 -7.21
N GLY A 182 4.29 -14.19 -6.41
CA GLY A 182 5.41 -14.66 -5.60
C GLY A 182 6.64 -15.05 -6.44
N ILE A 183 6.42 -15.77 -7.55
CA ILE A 183 7.51 -16.16 -8.47
C ILE A 183 8.20 -14.92 -9.04
N ILE A 184 7.43 -13.95 -9.56
CA ILE A 184 7.97 -12.72 -10.14
C ILE A 184 8.77 -11.93 -9.10
N MET A 185 8.23 -11.78 -7.89
CA MET A 185 8.92 -11.06 -6.82
C MET A 185 10.22 -11.75 -6.40
N GLN A 186 10.24 -13.08 -6.30
CA GLN A 186 11.47 -13.83 -6.02
C GLN A 186 12.48 -13.68 -7.17
N SER A 187 12.04 -13.75 -8.42
CA SER A 187 12.90 -13.57 -9.58
C SER A 187 13.53 -12.17 -9.61
N MET A 188 12.77 -11.12 -9.31
CA MET A 188 13.32 -9.76 -9.24
C MET A 188 14.27 -9.57 -8.05
N CYS A 189 14.01 -10.23 -6.92
CA CYS A 189 14.91 -10.22 -5.77
C CYS A 189 16.26 -10.84 -6.15
N ASN A 190 16.24 -12.03 -6.77
CA ASN A 190 17.45 -12.72 -7.24
C ASN A 190 18.19 -11.91 -8.31
N LEU A 191 17.45 -11.26 -9.22
CA LEU A 191 18.04 -10.37 -10.23
C LEU A 191 18.73 -9.16 -9.59
N GLY A 192 18.13 -8.57 -8.56
CA GLY A 192 18.76 -7.51 -7.76
C GLY A 192 20.06 -7.99 -7.08
N GLU A 193 20.07 -9.20 -6.55
CA GLU A 193 21.28 -9.82 -5.97
C GLU A 193 22.38 -10.03 -7.02
N GLU A 194 22.01 -10.54 -8.20
CA GLU A 194 22.95 -10.81 -9.30
C GLU A 194 23.56 -9.52 -9.86
N LEU A 195 22.76 -8.47 -10.04
CA LEU A 195 23.21 -7.22 -10.65
C LEU A 195 24.05 -6.35 -9.70
N PHE A 196 23.64 -6.23 -8.44
CA PHE A 196 24.27 -5.30 -7.49
C PHE A 196 25.23 -6.00 -6.52
N GLY A 197 25.19 -7.32 -6.44
CA GLY A 197 26.03 -8.12 -5.55
C GLY A 197 25.62 -8.00 -4.08
N SER A 198 25.91 -9.05 -3.31
CA SER A 198 25.56 -9.18 -1.88
C SER A 198 24.05 -9.13 -1.59
N TYR A 199 23.60 -9.97 -0.66
CA TYR A 199 22.24 -9.97 -0.16
C TYR A 199 21.81 -8.60 0.39
N GLU A 200 22.73 -7.88 1.04
CA GLU A 200 22.43 -6.59 1.68
C GLU A 200 22.16 -5.48 0.66
N LEU A 201 22.99 -5.36 -0.37
CA LEU A 201 22.83 -4.29 -1.36
C LEU A 201 21.72 -4.63 -2.37
N GLY A 202 21.77 -5.82 -2.96
CA GLY A 202 20.81 -6.23 -3.99
C GLY A 202 19.39 -6.45 -3.45
N CYS A 203 19.23 -7.29 -2.43
CA CYS A 203 17.90 -7.69 -1.94
C CYS A 203 17.33 -6.69 -0.94
N VAL A 204 18.11 -6.26 0.05
CA VAL A 204 17.59 -5.45 1.15
C VAL A 204 17.45 -3.98 0.77
N ILE A 205 18.41 -3.41 0.03
CA ILE A 205 18.38 -1.99 -0.34
C ILE A 205 17.70 -1.80 -1.69
N VAL A 206 18.27 -2.33 -2.78
CA VAL A 206 17.83 -2.00 -4.15
C VAL A 206 16.43 -2.55 -4.43
N PHE A 207 16.23 -3.85 -4.25
CA PHE A 207 14.92 -4.47 -4.51
C PHE A 207 13.82 -3.88 -3.62
N ASN A 208 14.09 -3.72 -2.32
CA ASN A 208 13.08 -3.20 -1.39
C ASN A 208 12.73 -1.73 -1.70
N SER A 209 13.70 -0.91 -2.11
CA SER A 209 13.45 0.49 -2.50
C SER A 209 12.64 0.61 -3.79
N LEU A 210 12.97 -0.18 -4.81
CA LEU A 210 12.32 -0.11 -6.11
C LEU A 210 10.93 -0.78 -6.11
N PHE A 211 10.78 -1.89 -5.41
CA PHE A 211 9.56 -2.70 -5.41
C PHE A 211 8.73 -2.57 -4.12
N GLN A 212 8.96 -1.54 -3.31
CA GLN A 212 8.22 -1.31 -2.05
C GLN A 212 6.70 -1.31 -2.24
N GLN A 213 6.21 -0.74 -3.35
CA GLN A 213 4.76 -0.68 -3.64
C GLN A 213 4.13 -2.07 -3.81
N MET A 214 4.92 -3.08 -4.16
CA MET A 214 4.48 -4.47 -4.25
C MET A 214 4.15 -5.02 -2.85
N TRP A 215 4.86 -4.59 -1.80
CA TRP A 215 4.54 -5.02 -0.43
C TRP A 215 3.20 -4.49 0.04
N ARG A 216 2.88 -3.25 -0.34
CA ARG A 216 1.62 -2.61 0.01
C ARG A 216 0.43 -3.28 -0.69
N GLY A 217 0.64 -3.74 -1.93
CA GLY A 217 -0.41 -4.23 -2.81
C GLY A 217 -1.32 -3.08 -3.27
N ASN A 218 -1.46 -2.91 -4.56
CA ASN A 218 -2.41 -1.94 -5.14
C ASN A 218 -3.23 -2.66 -6.21
N ASN A 219 -4.20 -1.98 -6.80
CA ASN A 219 -4.88 -2.52 -7.96
C ASN A 219 -3.88 -2.79 -9.11
N PHE A 220 -4.22 -3.75 -9.97
CA PHE A 220 -3.33 -4.22 -11.03
C PHE A 220 -2.80 -3.08 -11.90
N GLU A 221 -3.62 -2.05 -12.18
CA GLU A 221 -3.24 -0.96 -13.08
C GLU A 221 -2.04 -0.17 -12.59
N PHE A 222 -1.99 0.08 -11.27
CA PHE A 222 -0.89 0.81 -10.65
C PHE A 222 0.26 -0.13 -10.27
N MET A 223 -0.06 -1.38 -9.93
CA MET A 223 0.94 -2.37 -9.54
C MET A 223 1.82 -2.75 -10.73
N ILE A 224 1.23 -3.06 -11.88
CA ILE A 224 1.96 -3.42 -13.11
C ILE A 224 2.77 -2.23 -13.61
N ASN A 225 2.22 -1.01 -13.53
CA ASN A 225 2.95 0.21 -13.87
C ASN A 225 4.20 0.41 -13.00
N ASN A 226 4.04 0.38 -11.67
CA ASN A 226 5.18 0.49 -10.76
C ASN A 226 6.19 -0.62 -10.99
N PHE A 227 5.74 -1.87 -11.14
CA PHE A 227 6.61 -3.01 -11.40
C PHE A 227 7.45 -2.81 -12.68
N PHE A 228 6.80 -2.41 -13.78
CA PHE A 228 7.46 -2.23 -15.06
C PHE A 228 8.55 -1.16 -15.01
N TYR A 229 8.26 0.02 -14.46
CA TYR A 229 9.25 1.09 -14.37
C TYR A 229 10.34 0.79 -13.35
N SER A 230 10.02 0.15 -12.23
CA SER A 230 11.02 -0.29 -11.25
C SER A 230 11.97 -1.34 -11.86
N ALA A 231 11.44 -2.28 -12.64
CA ALA A 231 12.25 -3.27 -13.35
C ALA A 231 13.14 -2.62 -14.43
N LEU A 232 12.61 -1.65 -15.17
CA LEU A 232 13.40 -0.87 -16.13
C LEU A 232 14.56 -0.13 -15.45
N ILE A 233 14.29 0.54 -14.32
CA ILE A 233 15.32 1.27 -13.55
C ILE A 233 16.36 0.31 -12.98
N MET A 234 15.96 -0.89 -12.56
CA MET A 234 16.89 -1.87 -12.01
C MET A 234 17.86 -2.43 -13.07
N ILE A 235 17.41 -2.51 -14.33
CA ILE A 235 18.18 -3.10 -15.45
C ILE A 235 18.98 -2.04 -16.23
N ALA A 236 18.52 -0.78 -16.24
CA ALA A 236 19.14 0.33 -16.95
C ALA A 236 20.43 0.83 -16.26
#